data_AF-A0AAV2Q554-F1
#
_entry.id   AF-A0AAV2Q554-F1
#
_cell.length_a   1.000
_cell.length_b   1.000
_cell.length_c   1.000
_cell.angle_alpha   90.00
_cell.angle_beta   90.00
_cell.angle_gamma   90.00
#
_symmetry.space_group_name_H-M   'P 1'
#
loop_
_entity.id
_entity.type
_entity.pdbx_description
1 polymer ?
#
loop_
_entity_poly.entity_id
_entity_poly.type
_entity_poly.pdbx_seq_one_letter_code
_entity_poly.pdbx_strand_id
1 'polypeptide(L)'
;DRLINMKLFIISLCALAMVHCMPQPDYEGGEVAILKQESFADGPNFNYGFESEDGTVVEATGSRGSSGSNIQGSYSFRLPNNQVAVVTYIADKHGFQPESDLLPQPVKRIHPIPQHALDNIRRAQGLKDLGVRFDHRGFRIYK
;
A
#
# COMPACT_ATOMS: atom_id res chain seq x y z
N ASP A 1 -51.86 21.26 -23.67
CA ASP A 1 -50.63 20.52 -24.02
C ASP A 1 -49.39 20.91 -23.20
N ARG A 2 -48.94 22.19 -23.16
CA ARG A 2 -47.73 22.57 -22.39
C ARG A 2 -47.76 22.23 -20.89
N LEU A 3 -48.93 22.33 -20.25
CA LEU A 3 -49.09 22.02 -18.82
C LEU A 3 -48.99 20.51 -18.51
N ILE A 4 -49.37 19.65 -19.46
CA ILE A 4 -49.26 18.19 -19.32
C ILE A 4 -47.80 17.76 -19.49
N ASN A 5 -47.09 18.34 -20.47
CA ASN A 5 -45.67 18.07 -20.70
C ASN A 5 -44.79 18.53 -19.52
N MET A 6 -45.11 19.66 -18.87
CA MET A 6 -44.37 20.14 -17.70
C MET A 6 -44.57 19.25 -16.46
N LYS A 7 -45.78 18.71 -16.25
CA LYS A 7 -46.05 17.76 -15.17
C LYS A 7 -45.36 16.42 -15.40
N LEU A 8 -45.37 15.92 -16.64
CA LEU A 8 -44.65 14.69 -17.02
C LEU A 8 -43.14 14.84 -16.81
N PHE A 9 -42.57 16.01 -17.13
CA PHE A 9 -41.15 16.30 -16.89
C PHE A 9 -40.80 16.29 -15.38
N ILE A 10 -41.62 16.90 -14.54
CA ILE A 10 -41.40 16.94 -13.09
C ILE A 10 -41.50 15.53 -12.49
N ILE A 11 -42.48 14.73 -12.91
CA ILE A 11 -42.66 13.35 -12.42
C ILE A 11 -41.47 12.47 -12.86
N SER A 12 -41.01 12.62 -14.11
CA SER A 12 -39.83 11.90 -14.61
C SER A 12 -38.55 12.29 -13.86
N LEU A 13 -38.39 13.56 -13.52
CA LEU A 13 -37.25 14.05 -12.74
C LEU A 13 -37.28 13.51 -11.30
N CYS A 14 -38.45 13.47 -10.67
CA CYS A 14 -38.63 12.88 -9.35
C CYS A 14 -38.38 11.36 -9.33
N ALA A 15 -38.80 10.63 -10.37
CA ALA A 15 -38.53 9.20 -10.49
C ALA A 15 -37.03 8.89 -10.63
N LEU A 16 -36.30 9.71 -11.38
CA LEU A 16 -34.84 9.59 -11.52
C LEU A 16 -34.11 9.90 -10.20
N ALA A 17 -34.61 10.86 -9.40
CA ALA A 17 -34.03 11.18 -8.10
C ALA A 17 -34.15 10.03 -7.09
N MET A 18 -35.26 9.27 -7.10
CA MET A 18 -35.47 8.15 -6.19
C MET A 18 -34.54 6.96 -6.46
N VAL A 19 -34.15 6.73 -7.72
CA VAL A 19 -33.17 5.68 -8.09
C VAL A 19 -31.78 5.97 -7.52
N HIS A 20 -31.43 7.24 -7.30
CA HIS A 20 -30.15 7.65 -6.71
C HIS A 20 -30.12 7.58 -5.18
N CYS A 21 -31.24 7.24 -4.55
CA CYS A 21 -31.35 7.00 -3.10
C CYS A 21 -31.46 5.51 -2.75
N MET A 22 -31.06 4.59 -3.66
CA MET A 22 -31.06 3.17 -3.33
C MET A 22 -30.18 2.96 -2.10
N PRO A 23 -30.71 2.34 -1.02
CA PRO A 23 -29.88 1.99 0.13
C PRO A 23 -28.70 1.18 -0.40
N GLN A 24 -27.50 1.56 0.04
CA GLN A 24 -26.29 0.82 -0.27
C GLN A 24 -26.58 -0.65 0.07
N PRO A 25 -26.32 -1.60 -0.85
CA PRO A 25 -26.61 -3.01 -0.58
C PRO A 25 -26.04 -3.36 0.80
N ASP A 26 -26.90 -3.88 1.67
CA ASP A 26 -26.53 -4.27 3.02
C ASP A 26 -25.29 -5.14 2.89
N TYR A 27 -24.20 -4.69 3.52
CA TYR A 27 -22.97 -5.46 3.54
C TYR A 27 -23.31 -6.80 4.18
N GLU A 28 -23.09 -7.91 3.46
CA GLU A 28 -23.47 -9.27 3.92
C GLU A 28 -22.82 -9.65 5.27
N GLY A 29 -21.84 -8.88 5.75
CA GLY A 29 -21.13 -9.08 7.02
C GLY A 29 -21.82 -8.58 8.29
N GLY A 30 -23.03 -7.99 8.22
CA GLY A 30 -23.69 -7.41 9.40
C GLY A 30 -22.97 -6.16 9.95
N GLU A 31 -23.52 -5.57 11.01
CA GLU A 31 -22.87 -4.45 11.71
C GLU A 31 -21.71 -4.99 12.57
N VAL A 32 -20.53 -4.36 12.46
CA VAL A 32 -19.36 -4.70 13.27
C VAL A 32 -19.07 -3.53 14.21
N ALA A 33 -19.08 -3.78 15.52
CA ALA A 33 -18.86 -2.74 16.51
C ALA A 33 -17.37 -2.37 16.64
N ILE A 34 -17.09 -1.09 16.90
CA ILE A 34 -15.75 -0.64 17.28
C ILE A 34 -15.60 -0.79 18.80
N LEU A 35 -14.67 -1.63 19.23
CA LEU A 35 -14.39 -1.92 20.64
C LEU A 35 -13.52 -0.83 21.27
N LYS A 36 -12.55 -0.34 20.50
CA LYS A 36 -11.61 0.70 20.94
C LYS A 36 -11.26 1.62 19.77
N GLN A 37 -11.12 2.90 20.05
CA GLN A 37 -10.61 3.87 19.09
C GLN A 37 -9.80 4.95 19.81
N GLU A 38 -8.60 5.21 19.30
CA GLU A 38 -7.70 6.26 19.75
C GLU A 38 -7.29 7.10 18.54
N SER A 39 -7.33 8.42 18.70
CA SER A 39 -6.90 9.34 17.65
C SER A 39 -6.35 10.59 18.29
N PHE A 40 -5.09 10.89 17.99
CA PHE A 40 -4.37 12.05 18.45
C PHE A 40 -3.62 12.69 17.28
N ALA A 41 -3.65 14.00 17.18
CA ALA A 41 -2.89 14.75 16.19
C ALA A 41 -2.33 16.02 16.82
N ASP A 42 -1.05 16.26 16.60
CA ASP A 42 -0.34 17.47 17.00
C ASP A 42 0.60 17.92 15.88
N GLY A 43 0.15 18.92 15.12
CA GLY A 43 0.87 19.43 13.96
C GLY A 43 1.19 18.34 12.94
N PRO A 44 2.46 18.08 12.61
CA PRO A 44 2.85 17.04 11.66
C PRO A 44 2.89 15.62 12.27
N ASN A 45 2.70 15.50 13.58
CA ASN A 45 2.71 14.22 14.27
C ASN A 45 1.26 13.74 14.51
N PHE A 46 0.99 12.46 14.32
CA PHE A 46 -0.29 11.88 14.67
C PHE A 46 -0.12 10.45 15.17
N ASN A 47 -1.07 10.00 15.98
CA ASN A 47 -1.25 8.61 16.37
C ASN A 47 -2.72 8.26 16.17
N TYR A 48 -2.98 7.15 15.51
CA TYR A 48 -4.31 6.64 15.23
C TYR A 48 -4.32 5.14 15.48
N GLY A 49 -5.38 4.65 16.10
CA GLY A 49 -5.63 3.22 16.14
C GLY A 49 -7.06 2.87 16.49
N PHE A 50 -7.51 1.70 16.04
CA PHE A 50 -8.81 1.16 16.42
C PHE A 50 -8.79 -0.36 16.48
N GLU A 51 -9.73 -0.89 17.23
CA GLU A 51 -10.03 -2.32 17.34
C GLU A 51 -11.52 -2.53 17.10
N SER A 52 -11.83 -3.52 16.27
CA SER A 52 -13.17 -3.87 15.82
C SER A 52 -13.56 -5.26 16.32
N GLU A 53 -14.86 -5.51 16.48
CA GLU A 53 -15.41 -6.75 17.05
C GLU A 53 -15.04 -8.01 16.25
N ASP A 54 -14.84 -7.87 14.95
CA ASP A 54 -14.33 -8.93 14.06
C ASP A 54 -12.86 -9.32 14.34
N GLY A 55 -12.18 -8.59 15.24
CA GLY A 55 -10.77 -8.77 15.58
C GLY A 55 -9.82 -8.04 14.63
N THR A 56 -10.32 -7.08 13.85
CA THR A 56 -9.45 -6.18 13.08
C THR A 56 -8.83 -5.14 14.03
N VAL A 57 -7.51 -5.02 14.00
CA VAL A 57 -6.75 -4.01 14.76
C VAL A 57 -5.91 -3.20 13.79
N VAL A 58 -5.97 -1.88 13.88
CA VAL A 58 -5.17 -0.97 13.05
C VAL A 58 -4.49 0.02 13.95
N GLU A 59 -3.21 0.28 13.70
CA GLU A 59 -2.42 1.31 14.38
C GLU A 59 -1.51 2.02 13.39
N ALA A 60 -1.43 3.34 13.47
CA ALA A 60 -0.59 4.16 12.62
C ALA A 60 -0.07 5.36 13.40
N THR A 61 1.23 5.63 13.26
CA THR A 61 1.87 6.83 13.78
C THR A 61 2.53 7.56 12.62
N GLY A 62 2.30 8.86 12.53
CA GLY A 62 2.96 9.74 11.56
C GLY A 62 3.85 10.77 12.24
N SER A 63 4.89 11.17 11.53
CA SER A 63 5.78 12.28 11.89
C SER A 63 6.24 13.03 10.66
N ARG A 64 6.85 14.21 10.87
CA ARG A 64 7.45 14.99 9.76
C ARG A 64 8.67 14.26 9.18
N GLY A 65 8.63 13.98 7.88
CA GLY A 65 9.75 13.45 7.09
C GLY A 65 10.46 14.51 6.26
N SER A 66 11.56 14.12 5.63
CA SER A 66 12.38 15.02 4.76
C SER A 66 11.72 15.36 3.43
N SER A 67 10.76 14.56 2.98
CA SER A 67 10.12 14.66 1.67
C SER A 67 8.59 14.57 1.75
N GLY A 68 8.02 14.85 2.93
CA GLY A 68 6.61 14.65 3.23
C GLY A 68 6.43 14.16 4.66
N SER A 69 5.33 13.45 4.93
CA SER A 69 5.14 12.75 6.21
C SER A 69 5.76 11.36 6.13
N ASN A 70 6.42 10.94 7.21
CA ASN A 70 6.81 9.56 7.42
C ASN A 70 5.75 8.89 8.29
N ILE A 71 5.17 7.80 7.81
CA ILE A 71 4.13 7.05 8.52
C ILE A 71 4.64 5.64 8.74
N GLN A 72 4.47 5.12 9.95
CA GLN A 72 4.67 3.71 10.24
C GLN A 72 3.42 3.18 10.92
N GLY A 73 3.09 1.92 10.69
CA GLY A 73 1.90 1.33 11.27
C GLY A 73 1.85 -0.17 11.12
N SER A 74 0.78 -0.72 11.66
CA SER A 74 0.42 -2.11 11.47
C SER A 74 -1.08 -2.27 11.37
N TYR A 75 -1.51 -3.28 10.64
CA TYR A 75 -2.89 -3.74 10.69
C TYR A 75 -2.93 -5.25 10.78
N SER A 76 -3.90 -5.76 11.51
CA SER A 76 -4.15 -7.18 11.64
C SER A 76 -5.63 -7.49 11.49
N PHE A 77 -5.94 -8.66 10.94
CA PHE A 77 -7.30 -9.13 10.70
C PHE A 77 -7.34 -10.65 10.70
N ARG A 78 -8.52 -11.23 10.93
CA ARG A 78 -8.70 -12.68 10.92
C ARG A 78 -8.94 -13.19 9.50
N LEU A 79 -8.22 -14.25 9.14
CA LEU A 79 -8.42 -14.99 7.91
C LEU A 79 -9.57 -16.00 8.06
N PRO A 80 -10.16 -16.50 6.97
CA PRO A 80 -11.21 -17.52 7.02
C PRO A 80 -10.82 -18.83 7.74
N ASN A 81 -9.53 -19.10 7.87
CA ASN A 81 -8.97 -20.24 8.61
C ASN A 81 -8.72 -19.94 10.11
N ASN A 82 -9.24 -18.82 10.62
CA ASN A 82 -9.09 -18.32 11.99
C ASN A 82 -7.65 -17.97 12.41
N GLN A 83 -6.72 -17.84 11.45
CA GLN A 83 -5.39 -17.30 11.69
C GLN A 83 -5.42 -15.76 11.65
N VAL A 84 -4.59 -15.11 12.45
CA VAL A 84 -4.43 -13.66 12.42
C VAL A 84 -3.37 -13.30 11.40
N ALA A 85 -3.77 -12.57 10.36
CA ALA A 85 -2.87 -11.93 9.43
C ALA A 85 -2.36 -10.63 10.05
N VAL A 86 -1.05 -10.38 9.99
CA VAL A 86 -0.44 -9.13 10.45
C VAL A 86 0.37 -8.53 9.30
N VAL A 87 0.20 -7.25 9.07
CA VAL A 87 1.00 -6.47 8.12
C VAL A 87 1.57 -5.27 8.85
N THR A 88 2.88 -5.13 8.84
CA THR A 88 3.58 -3.92 9.30
C THR A 88 4.04 -3.13 8.08
N TYR A 89 4.17 -1.81 8.19
CA TYR A 89 4.61 -1.01 7.06
C TYR A 89 5.31 0.28 7.48
N ILE A 90 6.15 0.77 6.56
CA ILE A 90 6.73 2.10 6.58
C ILE A 90 6.36 2.80 5.27
N ALA A 91 5.87 4.02 5.36
CA ALA A 91 5.61 4.90 4.24
C ALA A 91 6.46 6.16 4.40
N ASP A 92 7.46 6.30 3.54
CA ASP A 92 8.39 7.43 3.55
C ASP A 92 8.67 7.92 2.11
N LYS A 93 9.77 8.64 1.91
CA LYS A 93 10.22 9.11 0.59
C LYS A 93 10.44 7.99 -0.45
N HIS A 94 10.61 6.75 -0.02
CA HIS A 94 10.76 5.57 -0.87
C HIS A 94 9.43 4.87 -1.16
N GLY A 95 8.31 5.43 -0.69
CA GLY A 95 6.97 4.89 -0.88
C GLY A 95 6.55 3.94 0.24
N PHE A 96 5.49 3.18 -0.02
CA PHE A 96 4.92 2.21 0.93
C PHE A 96 5.68 0.89 0.87
N GLN A 97 6.22 0.47 2.01
CA GLN A 97 7.06 -0.70 2.19
C GLN A 97 6.42 -1.61 3.24
N PRO A 98 5.52 -2.52 2.83
CA PRO A 98 4.87 -3.45 3.75
C PRO A 98 5.73 -4.70 3.97
N GLU A 99 5.62 -5.25 5.17
CA GLU A 99 6.22 -6.52 5.58
C GLU A 99 5.12 -7.40 6.19
N SER A 100 4.99 -8.63 5.68
CA SER A 100 4.03 -9.61 6.16
C SER A 100 4.35 -10.98 5.57
N ASP A 101 4.02 -12.04 6.31
CA ASP A 101 4.07 -13.42 5.81
C ASP A 101 3.06 -13.69 4.68
N LEU A 102 2.07 -12.81 4.52
CA LEU A 102 1.12 -12.87 3.41
C LEU A 102 1.70 -12.37 2.09
N LEU A 103 2.76 -11.58 2.14
CA LEU A 103 3.35 -11.03 0.93
C LEU A 103 4.16 -12.13 0.22
N PRO A 104 4.23 -12.09 -1.13
CA PRO A 104 5.11 -12.97 -1.87
C PRO A 104 6.55 -12.82 -1.37
N GLN A 105 7.08 -13.87 -0.74
CA GLN A 105 8.46 -13.86 -0.29
C GLN A 105 9.40 -13.94 -1.50
N PRO A 106 10.56 -13.24 -1.46
CA PRO A 106 11.56 -13.36 -2.51
C PRO A 106 11.93 -14.83 -2.70
N VAL A 107 11.85 -15.32 -3.93
CA VAL A 107 12.20 -16.71 -4.25
C VAL A 107 13.63 -16.98 -3.80
N LYS A 108 13.78 -17.87 -2.80
CA LYS A 108 15.10 -18.30 -2.32
C LYS A 108 15.84 -18.99 -3.47
N ARG A 109 17.08 -18.55 -3.75
CA ARG A 109 17.91 -19.18 -4.77
C ARG A 109 18.23 -20.63 -4.36
N ILE A 110 17.76 -21.60 -5.15
CA ILE A 110 17.98 -23.03 -4.90
C ILE A 110 19.38 -23.51 -5.32
N HIS A 111 20.07 -22.78 -6.19
CA HIS A 111 21.42 -23.09 -6.64
C HIS A 111 22.39 -22.00 -6.20
N PRO A 112 23.65 -22.36 -5.86
CA PRO A 112 24.68 -21.37 -5.63
C PRO A 112 24.89 -20.52 -6.88
N ILE A 113 25.38 -19.29 -6.69
CA ILE A 113 25.78 -18.44 -7.82
C ILE A 113 26.85 -19.20 -8.62
N PRO A 114 26.67 -19.40 -9.95
CA PRO A 114 27.67 -20.07 -10.76
C PRO A 114 29.05 -19.39 -10.65
N GLN A 115 30.13 -20.17 -10.63
CA GLN A 115 31.49 -19.62 -10.45
C GLN A 115 31.84 -18.53 -11.46
N HIS A 116 31.47 -18.71 -12.74
CA HIS A 116 31.73 -17.69 -13.76
C HIS A 116 31.07 -16.34 -13.46
N ALA A 117 29.92 -16.32 -12.77
CA ALA A 117 29.26 -15.09 -12.38
C ALA A 117 30.03 -14.39 -11.24
N LEU A 118 30.54 -15.15 -10.27
CA LEU A 118 31.44 -14.64 -9.23
C LEU A 118 32.73 -14.09 -9.84
N ASP A 119 33.28 -14.79 -10.84
CA ASP A 119 34.48 -14.35 -11.56
C ASP A 119 34.24 -13.07 -12.35
N ASN A 120 33.06 -12.92 -12.97
CA ASN A 120 32.68 -11.69 -13.65
C ASN A 120 32.57 -10.51 -12.68
N ILE A 121 31.98 -10.72 -11.50
CA ILE A 121 31.91 -9.69 -10.44
C ILE A 121 33.31 -9.30 -9.98
N ARG A 122 34.18 -10.28 -9.70
CA ARG A 122 35.58 -10.04 -9.29
C ARG A 122 36.35 -9.28 -10.36
N ARG A 123 36.23 -9.68 -11.63
CA ARG A 123 36.87 -8.98 -12.76
C ARG A 123 36.34 -7.55 -12.87
N ALA A 124 35.02 -7.35 -12.76
CA ALA A 124 34.42 -6.02 -12.81
C ALA A 124 34.91 -5.11 -11.67
N GLN A 125 35.05 -5.63 -10.45
CA GLN A 125 35.64 -4.92 -9.32
C GLN A 125 37.09 -4.52 -9.61
N GLY A 126 37.94 -5.46 -10.04
CA GLY A 126 39.33 -5.15 -10.37
C GLY A 126 39.47 -4.11 -11.48
N LEU A 127 38.58 -4.11 -12.49
CA LEU A 127 38.55 -3.06 -13.51
C LEU A 127 38.16 -1.69 -12.93
N LYS A 128 37.22 -1.64 -11.98
CA LYS A 128 36.86 -0.40 -11.27
C LYS A 128 38.02 0.13 -10.43
N ASP A 129 38.72 -0.74 -9.71
CA ASP A 129 39.85 -0.37 -8.85
C ASP A 129 41.04 0.17 -9.67
N LEU A 130 41.25 -0.39 -10.86
CA LEU A 130 42.22 0.11 -11.84
C LEU A 130 41.77 1.39 -12.57
N GLY A 131 40.59 1.93 -12.24
CA GLY A 131 40.05 3.14 -12.87
C GLY A 131 39.71 2.98 -14.35
N VAL A 132 39.51 1.76 -14.82
CA VAL A 132 39.21 1.48 -16.23
C VAL A 132 37.83 2.01 -16.58
N ARG A 133 37.75 2.84 -17.62
CA ARG A 133 36.49 3.37 -18.16
C ARG A 133 36.22 2.79 -19.54
N PHE A 134 34.94 2.70 -19.90
CA PHE A 134 34.48 2.21 -21.20
C PHE A 134 33.70 3.32 -21.92
N ASP A 135 33.82 3.39 -23.24
CA ASP A 135 33.01 4.29 -24.07
C ASP A 135 31.57 3.75 -24.23
N HIS A 136 30.71 4.51 -24.90
CA HIS A 136 29.31 4.14 -25.16
C HIS A 136 29.14 2.88 -26.03
N ARG A 137 30.23 2.38 -26.64
CA ARG A 137 30.27 1.15 -27.46
C ARG A 137 30.90 -0.02 -26.70
N GLY A 138 31.34 0.18 -25.46
CA GLY A 138 31.93 -0.84 -24.62
C GLY A 138 33.43 -1.06 -24.84
N PHE A 139 34.13 -0.18 -25.55
CA PHE A 139 35.59 -0.25 -25.68
C PHE A 139 36.29 0.46 -24.51
N ARG A 140 37.41 -0.09 -24.04
CA ARG A 140 38.22 0.55 -22.97
C ARG A 140 38.79 1.88 -23.47
N ILE A 141 38.63 2.91 -22.64
CA ILE A 141 39.25 4.22 -22.85
C ILE A 141 40.63 4.18 -22.20
N TYR A 142 41.68 4.21 -23.02
CA TYR A 142 43.05 4.39 -22.55
C TYR A 142 43.30 5.89 -22.37
N LYS A 143 43.95 6.29 -21.27
CA LYS A 143 44.47 7.65 -21.11
C LYS A 143 45.73 7.82 -21.93
#